data_AF-A0A2W2EEL9-F1
#
_entry.id   AF-A0A2W2EEL9-F1
#
_cell.length_a   1.000
_cell.length_b   1.000
_cell.length_c   1.000
_cell.angle_alpha   90.00
_cell.angle_beta   90.00
_cell.angle_gamma   90.00
#
_symmetry.space_group_name_H-M   'P 1'
#
loop_
_entity.id
_entity.type
_entity.pdbx_description
1 polymer ?
#
loop_
_entity_poly.entity_id
_entity_poly.type
_entity_poly.pdbx_seq_one_letter_code
_entity_poly.pdbx_strand_id
1 'polypeptide(L)'
;MVVGSVLRAPIPEAGRQYAVLTVAAVLIVREFGVFKFPIPQNARLVPQFVTRIPFWGAVQFGAEMGTGMRTYSPTGLPHIVVAAIVLWASWGEAIAAGTGFALGRALMLLIFLAARNKEGADAAFEKGMPRLRPVFATLLAPLIVMLVLLW
;
A
#
# COMPACT_ATOMS: atom_id res chain seq x y z
N MET A 1 8.08 22.54 -3.64
CA MET A 1 8.40 21.64 -2.50
C MET A 1 8.00 20.25 -2.90
N VAL A 2 8.75 19.18 -2.59
CA VAL A 2 8.42 17.80 -3.00
C VAL A 2 8.18 16.96 -1.74
N VAL A 3 7.22 16.03 -1.76
CA VAL A 3 7.01 15.12 -0.61
C VAL A 3 8.32 14.36 -0.33
N GLY A 4 8.81 14.39 0.92
CA GLY A 4 10.09 13.76 1.29
C GLY A 4 11.36 14.58 1.01
N SER A 5 11.25 15.88 0.69
CA SER A 5 12.40 16.76 0.38
C SER A 5 13.58 16.66 1.37
N VAL A 6 13.29 16.51 2.66
CA VAL A 6 14.33 16.39 3.71
C VAL A 6 15.14 15.09 3.57
N LEU A 7 14.47 13.97 3.26
CA LEU A 7 15.12 12.68 3.08
C LEU A 7 15.86 12.56 1.74
N ARG A 8 15.41 13.31 0.74
CA ARG A 8 16.03 13.31 -0.60
C ARG A 8 17.27 14.19 -0.67
N ALA A 9 17.37 15.23 0.18
CA ALA A 9 18.47 16.19 0.16
C ALA A 9 19.88 15.58 0.20
N PRO A 10 20.17 14.55 1.04
CA PRO A 10 21.49 13.93 1.06
C PRO A 10 21.71 12.83 0.01
N ILE A 11 20.68 12.44 -0.75
CA ILE A 11 20.75 11.27 -1.65
C ILE A 11 20.79 11.72 -3.11
N PRO A 12 21.87 11.40 -3.86
CA PRO A 12 21.93 11.65 -5.30
C PRO A 12 20.73 11.04 -6.02
N GLU A 13 20.35 11.64 -7.15
CA GLU A 13 19.20 11.18 -7.94
C GLU A 13 19.28 9.72 -8.35
N ALA A 14 20.41 9.30 -8.90
CA ALA A 14 20.66 7.89 -9.22
C ALA A 14 20.50 6.99 -7.98
N GLY A 15 20.97 7.42 -6.82
CA GLY A 15 20.81 6.67 -5.56
C GLY A 15 19.35 6.50 -5.16
N ARG A 16 18.51 7.53 -5.34
CA ARG A 16 17.07 7.46 -5.08
C ARG A 16 16.38 6.51 -6.07
N GLN A 17 16.73 6.61 -7.35
CA GLN A 17 16.20 5.76 -8.41
C GLN A 17 16.52 4.28 -8.14
N TYR A 18 17.79 3.95 -7.90
CA TYR A 18 18.22 2.59 -7.58
C TYR A 18 17.55 2.07 -6.32
N ALA A 19 17.41 2.88 -5.27
CA ALA A 19 16.72 2.46 -4.05
C ALA A 19 15.26 2.05 -4.33
N VAL A 20 14.51 2.84 -5.10
CA VAL A 20 13.12 2.51 -5.46
C VAL A 20 13.08 1.24 -6.33
N LEU A 21 13.95 1.13 -7.33
CA LEU A 21 14.02 -0.05 -8.20
C LEU A 21 14.38 -1.32 -7.43
N THR A 22 15.33 -1.25 -6.49
CA THR A 22 15.70 -2.39 -5.65
C THR A 22 14.53 -2.82 -4.76
N VAL A 23 13.85 -1.88 -4.10
CA VAL A 23 12.66 -2.19 -3.28
C VAL A 23 11.56 -2.81 -4.14
N ALA A 24 11.31 -2.23 -5.33
CA ALA A 24 10.32 -2.75 -6.27
C ALA A 24 10.66 -4.17 -6.73
N ALA A 25 11.89 -4.42 -7.17
CA ALA A 25 12.32 -5.73 -7.65
C ALA A 25 12.21 -6.79 -6.57
N VAL A 26 12.72 -6.51 -5.36
CA VAL A 26 12.68 -7.46 -4.23
C VAL A 26 11.23 -7.80 -3.85
N LEU A 27 10.35 -6.79 -3.76
CA LEU A 27 8.95 -7.01 -3.37
C LEU A 27 8.14 -7.67 -4.49
N ILE A 28 8.36 -7.33 -5.76
CA ILE A 28 7.71 -8.01 -6.90
C ILE A 28 8.11 -9.48 -6.92
N VAL A 29 9.41 -9.80 -6.83
CA VAL A 29 9.91 -11.19 -6.81
C VAL A 29 9.33 -11.97 -5.61
N ARG A 30 9.19 -11.30 -4.46
CA ARG A 30 8.49 -11.87 -3.30
C ARG A 30 7.01 -12.16 -3.57
N GLU A 31 6.29 -11.31 -4.30
CA GLU A 31 4.88 -11.55 -4.65
C GLU A 31 4.68 -12.76 -5.58
N PHE A 32 5.72 -13.17 -6.32
CA PHE A 32 5.75 -14.44 -7.07
C PHE A 32 6.12 -15.66 -6.20
N GLY A 33 6.38 -15.48 -4.91
CA GLY A 33 6.67 -16.57 -3.97
C GLY A 33 8.12 -17.07 -3.98
N VAL A 34 9.03 -16.40 -4.69
CA VAL A 34 10.46 -16.76 -4.76
C VAL A 34 11.15 -16.55 -3.41
N PHE A 35 10.85 -15.44 -2.73
CA PHE A 35 11.37 -15.14 -1.39
C PHE A 35 10.24 -15.10 -0.36
N LYS A 36 10.53 -15.52 0.88
CA LYS A 36 9.61 -15.44 2.02
C LYS A 36 10.26 -14.70 3.16
N PHE A 37 9.84 -13.46 3.36
CA PHE A 37 10.22 -12.66 4.52
C PHE A 37 9.01 -11.85 5.02
N PRO A 38 8.97 -11.53 6.33
CA PRO A 38 7.88 -10.74 6.90
C PRO A 38 7.88 -9.33 6.32
N ILE A 39 6.69 -8.83 6.00
CA ILE A 39 6.52 -7.45 5.55
C ILE A 39 6.62 -6.54 6.78
N PRO A 40 7.38 -5.43 6.73
CA PRO A 40 7.40 -4.46 7.81
C PRO A 40 6.02 -3.80 7.92
N GLN A 41 5.23 -4.24 8.90
CA GLN A 41 3.88 -3.73 9.14
C GLN A 41 3.56 -3.76 10.63
N ASN A 42 2.76 -2.80 11.08
CA ASN A 42 2.20 -2.84 12.42
C ASN A 42 0.85 -3.57 12.38
N ALA A 43 0.91 -4.90 12.56
CA ALA A 43 -0.26 -5.79 12.49
C ALA A 43 -1.20 -5.71 13.73
N ARG A 44 -1.04 -4.71 14.59
CA ARG A 44 -1.99 -4.45 15.68
C ARG A 44 -3.30 -3.96 15.08
N LEU A 45 -4.40 -4.60 15.45
CA LEU A 45 -5.73 -4.16 15.07
C LEU A 45 -6.08 -2.83 15.77
N VAL A 46 -6.92 -2.03 15.11
CA VAL A 46 -7.50 -0.84 15.74
C VAL A 46 -8.36 -1.29 16.93
N PRO A 47 -8.14 -0.75 18.14
CA PRO A 47 -8.85 -1.15 19.34
C PRO A 47 -10.36 -1.00 19.21
N GLN A 48 -11.11 -1.98 19.74
CA GLN A 48 -12.58 -1.98 19.64
C GLN A 48 -13.24 -0.78 20.34
N PHE A 49 -12.60 -0.16 21.34
CA PHE A 49 -13.18 1.01 21.99
C PHE A 49 -13.32 2.20 21.03
N VAL A 50 -12.55 2.24 19.94
CA VAL A 50 -12.63 3.31 18.92
C VAL A 50 -14.02 3.34 18.29
N THR A 51 -14.71 2.20 18.17
CA THR A 51 -16.10 2.17 17.67
C THR A 51 -17.12 2.76 18.64
N ARG A 52 -16.73 2.98 19.91
CA ARG A 52 -17.57 3.56 20.96
C ARG A 52 -17.40 5.07 21.10
N ILE A 53 -16.46 5.69 20.38
CA ILE A 53 -16.25 7.14 20.37
C ILE A 53 -17.19 7.77 19.33
N PRO A 54 -18.21 8.55 19.74
CA PRO A 54 -19.14 9.16 18.81
C PRO A 54 -18.40 10.10 17.83
N PHE A 55 -18.71 10.00 16.54
CA PHE A 55 -18.13 10.78 15.42
C PHE A 55 -16.62 10.57 15.19
N TRP A 56 -15.79 10.79 16.21
CA TRP A 56 -14.33 10.70 16.13
C TRP A 56 -13.80 9.27 15.98
N GLY A 57 -14.56 8.26 16.39
CA GLY A 57 -14.18 6.87 16.23
C GLY A 57 -13.93 6.49 14.77
N ALA A 58 -14.82 6.91 13.86
CA ALA A 58 -14.67 6.66 12.43
C ALA A 58 -13.48 7.43 11.84
N VAL A 59 -13.26 8.67 12.27
CA VAL A 59 -12.12 9.50 11.83
C VAL A 59 -10.80 8.88 12.28
N GLN A 60 -10.70 8.49 13.56
CA GLN A 60 -9.52 7.83 14.10
C GLN A 60 -9.26 6.49 13.42
N PHE A 61 -10.29 5.66 13.26
CA PHE A 61 -10.16 4.38 12.55
C PHE A 61 -9.67 4.59 11.12
N GLY A 62 -10.26 5.55 10.40
CA GLY A 62 -9.85 5.91 9.04
C GLY A 62 -8.41 6.40 8.98
N ALA A 63 -7.98 7.24 9.93
CA ALA A 63 -6.61 7.73 10.01
C ALA A 63 -5.60 6.62 10.33
N GLU A 64 -5.88 5.78 11.35
CA GLU A 64 -4.99 4.68 11.75
C GLU A 64 -4.87 3.60 10.66
N MET A 65 -5.97 3.29 9.96
CA MET A 65 -5.97 2.34 8.84
C MET A 65 -5.46 2.96 7.53
N GLY A 66 -5.68 4.25 7.32
CA GLY A 66 -5.32 4.97 6.09
C GLY A 66 -3.84 5.33 6.02
N THR A 67 -3.21 5.60 7.17
CA THR A 67 -1.77 5.92 7.25
C THR A 67 -0.87 4.69 7.36
N GLY A 68 -1.46 3.49 7.48
CA GLY A 68 -0.69 2.27 7.72
C GLY A 68 -0.27 2.05 9.17
N MET A 69 -0.63 2.97 10.09
CA MET A 69 -0.26 2.89 11.50
C MET A 69 -0.74 1.59 12.17
N ARG A 70 -1.90 1.06 11.78
CA ARG A 70 -2.48 -0.19 12.30
C ARG A 70 -3.05 -1.07 11.18
N THR A 71 -2.40 -1.05 10.01
CA THR A 71 -2.90 -1.73 8.82
C THR A 71 -2.15 -3.01 8.56
N TYR A 72 -2.90 -4.11 8.51
CA TYR A 72 -2.41 -5.36 7.94
C TYR A 72 -2.43 -5.28 6.41
N SER A 73 -1.29 -5.50 5.78
CA SER A 73 -1.15 -5.57 4.32
C SER A 73 -0.84 -7.01 3.89
N PRO A 74 -1.73 -7.67 3.13
CA PRO A 74 -1.47 -9.02 2.64
C PRO A 74 -0.36 -9.07 1.59
N THR A 75 -0.05 -7.94 0.95
CA THR A 75 0.96 -7.81 -0.11
C THR A 75 2.01 -6.77 0.26
N GLY A 76 3.22 -6.90 -0.29
CA GLY A 76 4.29 -5.90 -0.15
C GLY A 76 4.14 -4.72 -1.13
N LEU A 77 3.19 -4.79 -2.06
CA LEU A 77 3.04 -3.80 -3.13
C LEU A 77 2.81 -2.36 -2.63
N PRO A 78 2.03 -2.11 -1.56
CA PRO A 78 1.88 -0.75 -1.02
C PRO A 78 3.21 -0.14 -0.55
N HIS A 79 4.15 -0.96 -0.08
CA HIS A 79 5.47 -0.49 0.36
C HIS A 79 6.33 0.01 -0.80
N ILE A 80 6.13 -0.51 -2.01
CA ILE A 80 6.77 0.01 -3.22
C ILE A 80 6.27 1.43 -3.51
N VAL A 81 4.95 1.64 -3.38
CA VAL A 81 4.33 2.96 -3.57
C VAL A 81 4.83 3.96 -2.51
N VAL A 82 4.96 3.53 -1.25
CA VAL A 82 5.54 4.38 -0.19
C VAL A 82 6.98 4.77 -0.52
N ALA A 83 7.82 3.81 -0.93
CA ALA A 83 9.20 4.10 -1.33
C ALA A 83 9.27 5.09 -2.50
N ALA A 84 8.43 4.89 -3.52
CA ALA A 84 8.33 5.80 -4.65
C ALA A 84 7.87 7.21 -4.24
N ILE A 85 6.86 7.33 -3.37
CA ILE A 85 6.40 8.63 -2.86
C ILE A 85 7.48 9.35 -2.07
N VAL A 86 8.21 8.64 -1.21
CA VAL A 86 9.23 9.25 -0.34
C VAL A 86 10.46 9.69 -1.13
N LEU A 87 10.90 8.91 -2.12
CA LEU A 87 12.19 9.11 -2.78
C LEU A 87 12.10 9.74 -4.17
N TRP A 88 10.97 9.59 -4.88
CA TRP A 88 10.86 9.95 -6.30
C TRP A 88 9.69 10.88 -6.63
N ALA A 89 8.46 10.56 -6.20
CA ALA A 89 7.24 11.21 -6.66
C ALA A 89 7.18 12.73 -6.41
N SER A 90 6.55 13.44 -7.34
CA SER A 90 6.06 14.81 -7.20
C SER A 90 4.81 14.89 -6.30
N TRP A 91 4.32 16.10 -6.01
CA TRP A 91 3.08 16.27 -5.26
C TRP A 91 1.86 15.70 -5.97
N GLY A 92 1.73 15.92 -7.27
CA GLY A 92 0.59 15.43 -8.04
C GLY A 92 0.52 13.91 -8.01
N GLU A 93 1.67 13.25 -8.20
CA GLU A 93 1.78 11.79 -8.14
C GLU A 93 1.52 11.26 -6.73
N ALA A 94 2.01 11.93 -5.68
CA ALA A 94 1.74 11.55 -4.30
C ALA A 94 0.24 11.66 -3.95
N ILE A 95 -0.44 12.72 -4.39
CA ILE A 95 -1.89 12.90 -4.21
C ILE A 95 -2.66 11.85 -5.00
N ALA A 96 -2.27 11.58 -6.25
CA ALA A 96 -2.91 10.55 -7.07
C ALA A 96 -2.76 9.16 -6.44
N ALA A 97 -1.56 8.82 -5.96
CA ALA A 97 -1.30 7.56 -5.26
C ALA A 97 -2.10 7.45 -3.95
N GLY A 98 -2.14 8.53 -3.15
CA GLY A 98 -2.95 8.59 -1.93
C GLY A 98 -4.46 8.44 -2.20
N THR A 99 -4.95 9.07 -3.27
CA THR A 99 -6.34 8.97 -3.71
C THR A 99 -6.67 7.57 -4.18
N GLY A 100 -5.82 6.96 -5.02
CA GLY A 100 -6.00 5.57 -5.46
C GLY A 100 -6.00 4.59 -4.29
N PHE A 101 -5.13 4.79 -3.31
CA PHE A 101 -5.12 4.01 -2.08
C PHE A 101 -6.42 4.18 -1.29
N ALA A 102 -6.89 5.41 -1.08
CA ALA A 102 -8.14 5.70 -0.38
C ALA A 102 -9.36 5.08 -1.10
N LEU A 103 -9.40 5.17 -2.44
CA LEU A 103 -10.45 4.57 -3.27
C LEU A 103 -10.43 3.04 -3.18
N GLY A 104 -9.26 2.40 -3.24
CA GLY A 104 -9.15 0.95 -3.08
C GLY A 104 -9.67 0.47 -1.72
N ARG A 105 -9.39 1.22 -0.66
CA ARG A 105 -9.92 0.94 0.69
C ARG A 105 -11.43 1.17 0.78
N ALA A 106 -11.95 2.24 0.17
CA ALA A 106 -13.39 2.50 0.12
C ALA A 106 -14.13 1.42 -0.67
N LEU A 107 -13.59 1.01 -1.82
CA LEU A 107 -14.16 -0.05 -2.66
C LEU A 107 -14.27 -1.37 -1.90
N MET A 108 -13.26 -1.72 -1.10
CA MET A 108 -13.33 -2.89 -0.22
C MET A 108 -14.55 -2.82 0.70
N LEU A 109 -14.78 -1.68 1.38
CA LEU A 109 -15.95 -1.50 2.26
C LEU A 109 -17.27 -1.62 1.49
N LEU A 110 -17.35 -1.05 0.29
CA LEU A 110 -18.53 -1.13 -0.57
C LEU A 110 -18.84 -2.57 -1.01
N ILE A 111 -17.81 -3.35 -1.37
CA ILE A 111 -17.93 -4.77 -1.70
C ILE A 111 -18.43 -5.56 -0.48
N PHE A 112 -17.86 -5.31 0.70
CA PHE A 112 -18.28 -5.97 1.94
C PHE A 112 -19.69 -5.58 2.39
N LEU A 113 -20.13 -4.36 2.12
CA LEU A 113 -21.49 -3.92 2.38
C LEU A 113 -22.50 -4.60 1.44
N ALA A 114 -22.11 -4.80 0.18
CA ALA A 114 -22.92 -5.51 -0.81
C ALA A 114 -22.92 -7.04 -0.60
N ALA A 115 -21.91 -7.58 0.09
CA ALA A 115 -21.80 -9.00 0.36
C ALA A 115 -22.88 -9.46 1.36
N ARG A 116 -23.74 -10.39 0.92
CA ARG A 116 -24.78 -11.00 1.77
C ARG A 116 -24.21 -11.91 2.86
N ASN A 117 -23.03 -12.50 2.62
CA ASN A 117 -22.31 -13.35 3.57
C ASN A 117 -20.89 -12.81 3.75
N LYS A 118 -20.64 -12.18 4.91
CA LYS A 118 -19.35 -11.54 5.23
C LYS A 118 -18.25 -12.57 5.46
N GLU A 119 -18.53 -13.63 6.22
CA GLU A 119 -17.57 -14.71 6.49
C GLU A 119 -17.18 -15.43 5.19
N GLY A 120 -18.15 -15.65 4.30
CA GLY A 120 -17.89 -16.22 2.98
C GLY A 120 -17.04 -15.29 2.09
N ALA A 121 -17.25 -13.97 2.17
CA ALA A 121 -16.44 -13.00 1.44
C ALA A 121 -14.99 -12.92 1.97
N ASP A 122 -14.81 -12.96 3.30
CA ASP A 122 -13.49 -13.02 3.94
C ASP A 122 -12.74 -14.28 3.54
N ALA A 123 -13.37 -15.45 3.65
CA ALA A 123 -12.76 -16.72 3.27
C ALA A 123 -12.40 -16.78 1.77
N ALA A 124 -13.25 -16.22 0.90
CA ALA A 124 -12.97 -16.11 -0.52
C ALA A 124 -11.76 -15.20 -0.79
N PHE A 125 -11.63 -14.09 -0.08
CA PHE A 125 -10.50 -13.18 -0.17
C PHE A 125 -9.20 -13.88 0.28
N GLU A 126 -9.19 -14.53 1.44
CA GLU A 126 -8.01 -15.26 1.94
C GLU A 126 -7.57 -16.37 0.99
N LYS A 127 -8.52 -17.14 0.46
CA LYS A 127 -8.24 -18.23 -0.49
C LYS A 127 -7.80 -17.72 -1.87
N GLY A 128 -8.32 -16.57 -2.30
CA GLY A 128 -7.99 -15.94 -3.59
C GLY A 128 -6.65 -15.20 -3.57
N MET A 129 -6.28 -14.64 -2.41
CA MET A 129 -5.13 -13.74 -2.27
C MET A 129 -3.82 -14.33 -2.86
N PRO A 130 -3.40 -15.58 -2.58
CA PRO A 130 -2.18 -16.13 -3.14
C PRO A 130 -2.12 -16.10 -4.67
N ARG A 131 -3.28 -16.19 -5.35
CA ARG A 131 -3.37 -16.14 -6.82
C ARG A 131 -3.44 -14.71 -7.36
N LEU A 132 -3.99 -13.79 -6.59
CA LEU A 132 -4.13 -12.39 -7.00
C LEU A 132 -2.82 -11.59 -6.82
N ARG A 133 -1.97 -11.95 -5.86
CA ARG A 133 -0.67 -11.34 -5.63
C ARG A 133 0.20 -11.17 -6.89
N PRO A 134 0.48 -12.24 -7.67
CA PRO A 134 1.28 -12.10 -8.90
C PRO A 134 0.56 -11.25 -9.96
N VAL A 135 -0.77 -11.28 -10.03
CA VAL A 135 -1.55 -10.45 -10.95
C VAL A 135 -1.37 -8.97 -10.60
N PHE A 136 -1.53 -8.60 -9.33
CA PHE A 136 -1.30 -7.23 -8.87
C PHE A 136 0.15 -6.78 -9.08
N ALA A 137 1.13 -7.67 -8.82
CA ALA A 137 2.54 -7.36 -9.06
C ALA A 137 2.81 -7.07 -10.55
N THR A 138 2.23 -7.87 -11.44
CA THR A 138 2.37 -7.70 -12.90
C THR A 138 1.72 -6.41 -13.38
N LEU A 139 0.55 -6.04 -12.83
CA LEU A 139 -0.11 -4.77 -13.17
C LEU A 139 0.64 -3.54 -12.64
N LEU A 140 1.32 -3.67 -11.50
CA LEU A 140 2.06 -2.57 -10.87
C LEU A 140 3.44 -2.34 -11.50
N ALA A 141 4.09 -3.41 -12.00
CA ALA A 141 5.42 -3.34 -12.61
C ALA A 141 5.57 -2.27 -13.71
N PRO A 142 4.68 -2.17 -14.72
CA PRO A 142 4.81 -1.14 -15.77
C PRO A 142 4.60 0.27 -15.23
N LEU A 143 3.78 0.46 -14.20
CA LEU A 143 3.60 1.75 -13.55
C LEU A 143 4.89 2.20 -12.86
N ILE A 144 5.60 1.29 -12.18
CA ILE A 144 6.89 1.58 -11.56
C ILE A 144 7.96 1.90 -12.61
N VAL A 145 8.01 1.12 -13.70
CA VAL A 145 8.90 1.38 -14.83
C VAL A 145 8.63 2.76 -15.42
N MET A 146 7.36 3.11 -15.65
CA MET A 146 6.98 4.41 -16.19
C MET A 146 7.36 5.56 -15.24
N LEU A 147 7.13 5.42 -13.94
CA LEU A 147 7.40 6.46 -12.95
C LEU A 147 8.90 6.68 -12.69
N VAL A 148 9.71 5.61 -12.78
CA VAL A 148 11.10 5.63 -12.31
C VAL A 148 12.13 5.62 -13.45
N LEU A 149 11.79 5.11 -14.63
CA LEU A 149 12.74 4.96 -15.75
C LEU A 149 12.43 5.86 -16.96
N LEU A 150 11.21 6.41 -17.08
CA LEU A 150 10.82 7.26 -18.21
C LEU A 150 10.85 8.77 -17.88
N TRP A 151 11.35 9.13 -16.71
CA TRP A 151 11.58 10.49 -16.22
C TRP A 151 12.95 10.55 -15.55
#